data_AF-A0A530KBK5-F1
#
_entry.id   AF-A0A530KBK5-F1
#
_cell.length_a   1.000
_cell.length_b   1.000
_cell.length_c   1.000
_cell.angle_alpha   90.00
_cell.angle_beta   90.00
_cell.angle_gamma   90.00
#
_symmetry.space_group_name_H-M   'P 1'
#
loop_
_entity.id
_entity.type
_entity.pdbx_description
1 polymer ?
#
loop_
_entity_poly.entity_id
_entity_poly.type
_entity_poly.pdbx_seq_one_letter_code
_entity_poly.pdbx_strand_id
1 'polypeptide(L)'
;MRHPKNRLPNSRSEGAEETVALLWRRPPGLHPRFISLLATTAFALLPNSAAFAACVLGPTAGNTIYTCDSGSSGGSLTDADGIGRVNMKLDQNYFNMSGGTIDRNLVTGFDKDTIILSGGTIGGNISVSGGNDSVTVTGGTVGGDILMSVGADNFVWNGGGIIYGAVDLGGDNDIAKLSNLTNANLGATDAISGGLGTDALTLDNVKLDGVSRLQNWESIGATNDTQLTLDSNLVLGDSGTGTGSLSVDAASTLYGGGFNASIQAFTAGQLASVTNAGRIDLTNGSTGATDSLTISGNYTGLGGLLLIQTELGDDSSASDKLVLSGGTASGSTGIGVINVGGAGAATTADGIMVVQAVNGATSGAGTFALDAPVAAGAFEYYLFKGGVSAGSEENWYLRSTLITPTSPAA
;
A
#
# COMPACT_ATOMS: atom_id res chain seq x y z
N MET A 1 17.92 31.07 61.85
CA MET A 1 19.35 30.71 61.81
C MET A 1 19.73 30.36 60.37
N ARG A 2 20.80 31.02 59.87
CA ARG A 2 21.69 30.72 58.72
C ARG A 2 21.15 29.94 57.49
N HIS A 3 21.06 30.69 56.39
CA HIS A 3 21.39 30.39 54.97
C HIS A 3 22.71 29.60 54.73
N PRO A 4 23.17 29.27 53.48
CA PRO A 4 22.53 29.23 52.13
C PRO A 4 23.00 28.04 51.21
N LYS A 5 22.55 28.00 49.94
CA LYS A 5 23.33 27.69 48.70
C LYS A 5 22.46 28.05 47.48
N ASN A 6 22.79 29.12 46.72
CA ASN A 6 23.68 29.26 45.54
C ASN A 6 22.86 29.28 44.22
N ARG A 7 22.68 30.47 43.61
CA ARG A 7 23.30 31.01 42.34
C ARG A 7 22.76 30.34 41.06
N LEU A 8 22.42 31.00 39.94
CA LEU A 8 22.46 32.38 39.41
C LEU A 8 21.63 32.40 38.07
N PRO A 9 21.53 33.48 37.24
CA PRO A 9 20.27 34.08 36.84
C PRO A 9 19.86 33.93 35.36
N ASN A 10 18.67 34.47 35.09
CA ASN A 10 17.92 34.53 33.84
C ASN A 10 18.26 35.77 32.98
N SER A 11 18.19 35.57 31.66
CA SER A 11 17.67 36.46 30.60
C SER A 11 18.09 37.94 30.41
N ARG A 12 18.33 38.23 29.12
CA ARG A 12 17.80 39.33 28.27
C ARG A 12 18.58 40.64 28.04
N SER A 13 18.83 40.81 26.74
CA SER A 13 18.94 41.95 25.80
C SER A 13 18.53 43.39 26.15
N GLU A 14 19.05 44.29 25.28
CA GLU A 14 18.63 45.67 24.87
C GLU A 14 19.55 46.79 25.39
N GLY A 15 19.94 47.83 24.65
CA GLY A 15 19.76 48.30 23.27
C GLY A 15 20.97 49.21 22.90
N ALA A 16 21.25 49.49 21.61
CA ALA A 16 20.93 50.73 20.87
C ALA A 16 21.45 52.02 21.57
N GLU A 17 22.20 52.96 21.00
CA GLU A 17 22.37 53.51 19.65
C GLU A 17 23.76 54.22 19.55
N GLU A 18 24.24 54.48 18.33
CA GLU A 18 24.52 55.82 17.78
C GLU A 18 25.66 55.84 16.74
N THR A 19 25.38 56.70 15.75
CA THR A 19 25.96 56.86 14.42
C THR A 19 27.20 57.78 14.42
N VAL A 20 27.96 57.77 13.31
CA VAL A 20 28.42 58.93 12.50
C VAL A 20 29.87 58.77 11.95
N ALA A 21 29.91 58.48 10.65
CA ALA A 21 30.68 59.05 9.53
C ALA A 21 32.17 59.51 9.59
N LEU A 22 32.80 59.27 8.41
CA LEU A 22 33.89 59.99 7.72
C LEU A 22 35.35 59.78 8.17
N LEU A 23 36.20 59.22 7.29
CA LEU A 23 37.10 59.99 6.41
C LEU A 23 38.00 59.11 5.51
N TRP A 24 38.36 59.69 4.36
CA TRP A 24 39.15 59.18 3.24
C TRP A 24 40.62 58.81 3.54
N ARG A 25 41.18 57.87 2.75
CA ARG A 25 42.46 58.03 1.98
C ARG A 25 42.79 56.82 1.07
N ARG A 26 42.96 57.07 -0.24
CA ARG A 26 43.89 56.37 -1.19
C ARG A 26 45.28 57.08 -1.12
N PRO A 27 46.38 56.73 -1.85
CA PRO A 27 46.72 55.66 -2.84
C PRO A 27 48.13 55.01 -2.50
N PRO A 28 49.03 54.51 -3.39
CA PRO A 28 49.04 54.16 -4.84
C PRO A 28 49.47 52.69 -5.11
N GLY A 29 49.45 52.08 -6.30
CA GLY A 29 49.59 52.54 -7.68
C GLY A 29 51.02 52.27 -8.19
N LEU A 30 51.32 51.05 -8.68
CA LEU A 30 52.50 50.76 -9.50
C LEU A 30 52.12 49.95 -10.74
N HIS A 31 52.67 50.38 -11.87
CA HIS A 31 52.50 49.92 -13.25
C HIS A 31 53.89 49.98 -13.91
N PRO A 32 54.08 49.49 -15.15
CA PRO A 32 54.26 48.10 -15.59
C PRO A 32 55.71 47.88 -16.10
N ARG A 33 56.06 46.69 -16.61
CA ARG A 33 56.87 46.52 -17.85
C ARG A 33 57.12 45.03 -18.18
N PHE A 34 56.59 44.64 -19.34
CA PHE A 34 57.05 43.65 -20.32
C PHE A 34 57.42 42.22 -19.86
N ILE A 35 56.61 41.25 -20.30
CA ILE A 35 56.99 40.27 -21.34
C ILE A 35 55.70 39.87 -22.08
N SER A 36 55.69 40.09 -23.39
CA SER A 36 54.70 39.58 -24.33
C SER A 36 55.34 38.49 -25.17
N LEU A 37 54.75 37.30 -25.21
CA LEU A 37 54.89 36.42 -26.37
C LEU A 37 53.63 35.56 -26.53
N LEU A 38 53.05 35.65 -27.73
CA LEU A 38 51.95 34.83 -28.27
C LEU A 38 52.24 33.33 -28.13
N ALA A 39 51.20 32.53 -27.89
CA ALA A 39 50.76 31.51 -28.86
C ALA A 39 49.54 30.70 -28.39
N THR A 40 48.57 30.60 -29.31
CA THR A 40 47.74 29.42 -29.64
C THR A 40 46.66 28.92 -28.68
N THR A 41 45.43 29.15 -29.15
CA THR A 41 44.26 28.27 -29.07
C THR A 41 44.59 26.77 -28.95
N ALA A 42 44.16 26.16 -27.84
CA ALA A 42 43.77 24.76 -27.78
C ALA A 42 42.51 24.68 -26.92
N PHE A 43 41.35 24.88 -27.55
CA PHE A 43 40.09 24.40 -27.02
C PHE A 43 40.14 22.88 -27.19
N ALA A 44 40.79 22.20 -26.25
CA ALA A 44 40.78 20.76 -26.20
C ALA A 44 39.34 20.33 -26.00
N LEU A 45 38.79 19.59 -26.98
CA LEU A 45 37.70 18.67 -26.72
C LEU A 45 38.15 17.78 -25.56
N LEU A 46 37.71 18.10 -24.35
CA LEU A 46 37.61 17.09 -23.33
C LEU A 46 36.63 16.06 -23.90
N PRO A 47 37.02 14.79 -24.11
CA PRO A 47 36.00 13.77 -24.23
C PRO A 47 35.13 13.89 -22.98
N ASN A 48 33.80 13.86 -23.14
CA ASN A 48 32.90 13.62 -22.02
C ASN A 48 33.49 12.46 -21.22
N SER A 49 34.10 12.76 -20.08
CA SER A 49 34.56 11.74 -19.15
C SER A 49 33.30 11.04 -18.69
N ALA A 50 32.98 9.89 -19.30
CA ALA A 50 32.06 8.96 -18.68
C ALA A 50 32.57 8.75 -17.25
N ALA A 51 31.74 9.06 -16.27
CA ALA A 51 32.03 8.70 -14.88
C ALA A 51 32.16 7.17 -14.85
N PHE A 52 33.39 6.67 -14.77
CA PHE A 52 33.64 5.24 -14.63
C PHE A 52 33.23 4.81 -13.22
N ALA A 53 32.63 3.63 -13.15
CA ALA A 53 32.23 2.96 -11.93
C ALA A 53 33.38 2.80 -10.92
N ALA A 54 33.11 3.03 -9.63
CA ALA A 54 34.08 2.77 -8.57
C ALA A 54 34.22 1.29 -8.21
N CYS A 55 33.40 0.42 -8.79
CA CYS A 55 33.68 -1.01 -8.85
C CYS A 55 33.22 -1.58 -10.18
N VAL A 56 34.13 -2.22 -10.91
CA VAL A 56 33.78 -3.15 -11.98
C VAL A 56 33.59 -4.50 -11.29
N LEU A 57 32.34 -4.94 -11.19
CA LEU A 57 32.02 -6.27 -10.71
C LEU A 57 32.37 -7.26 -11.83
N GLY A 58 33.55 -7.87 -11.74
CA GLY A 58 34.04 -8.87 -12.69
C GLY A 58 34.01 -10.27 -12.09
N PRO A 59 34.00 -11.33 -12.93
CA PRO A 59 33.99 -12.70 -12.46
C PRO A 59 35.25 -12.99 -11.63
N THR A 60 35.05 -13.32 -10.37
CA THR A 60 36.13 -13.76 -9.48
C THR A 60 35.71 -15.05 -8.81
N ALA A 61 36.53 -16.09 -8.94
CA ALA A 61 36.28 -17.35 -8.25
C ALA A 61 36.27 -17.14 -6.72
N GLY A 62 35.08 -17.28 -6.12
CA GLY A 62 34.87 -17.42 -4.69
C GLY A 62 34.58 -16.12 -3.92
N ASN A 63 33.60 -16.21 -3.01
CA ASN A 63 33.39 -15.53 -1.71
C ASN A 63 33.93 -14.10 -1.52
N THR A 64 33.97 -13.29 -2.57
CA THR A 64 34.57 -11.94 -2.55
C THR A 64 33.55 -10.94 -1.99
N ILE A 65 34.00 -10.11 -1.05
CA ILE A 65 33.24 -8.94 -0.57
C ILE A 65 33.64 -7.76 -1.47
N TYR A 66 32.71 -7.25 -2.26
CA TYR A 66 32.91 -6.01 -3.00
C TYR A 66 32.55 -4.83 -2.10
N THR A 67 33.52 -3.94 -1.85
CA THR A 67 33.29 -2.66 -1.18
C THR A 67 33.47 -1.54 -2.19
N CYS A 68 32.38 -0.85 -2.53
CA CYS A 68 32.38 0.26 -3.48
C CYS A 68 32.55 1.58 -2.71
N ASP A 69 33.63 2.33 -2.97
CA ASP A 69 34.00 3.53 -2.20
C ASP A 69 33.24 4.82 -2.60
N SER A 70 32.51 4.80 -3.73
CA SER A 70 31.45 5.75 -4.17
C SER A 70 31.15 5.57 -5.65
N GLY A 71 29.90 5.34 -6.06
CA GLY A 71 29.49 5.44 -7.47
C GLY A 71 28.72 4.25 -8.05
N SER A 72 28.25 4.43 -9.29
CA SER A 72 27.48 3.46 -10.07
C SER A 72 28.24 2.13 -10.21
N SER A 73 27.58 0.98 -9.95
CA SER A 73 28.09 -0.31 -10.43
C SER A 73 28.14 -0.24 -11.96
N GLY A 74 29.33 -0.30 -12.55
CA GLY A 74 29.50 -0.05 -13.99
C GLY A 74 28.82 -1.13 -14.81
N GLY A 75 27.62 -0.84 -15.30
CA GLY A 75 26.80 -1.83 -16.00
C GLY A 75 26.08 -2.78 -15.05
N SER A 76 25.40 -3.76 -15.64
CA SER A 76 24.65 -4.76 -14.90
C SER A 76 25.56 -5.89 -14.40
N LEU A 77 25.46 -6.27 -13.13
CA LEU A 77 26.07 -7.50 -12.64
C LEU A 77 25.52 -8.69 -13.44
N THR A 78 26.41 -9.48 -14.04
CA THR A 78 26.10 -10.70 -14.81
C THR A 78 26.99 -11.88 -14.44
N ASP A 79 27.69 -11.78 -13.30
CA ASP A 79 28.69 -12.75 -12.86
C ASP A 79 28.07 -14.11 -12.53
N ALA A 80 28.36 -15.10 -13.37
CA ALA A 80 27.89 -16.48 -13.21
C ALA A 80 28.68 -17.26 -12.14
N ASP A 81 29.85 -16.76 -11.71
CA ASP A 81 30.72 -17.42 -10.72
C ASP A 81 30.39 -17.01 -9.27
N GLY A 82 29.52 -16.01 -9.09
CA GLY A 82 28.94 -15.62 -7.80
C GLY A 82 29.79 -14.66 -6.96
N ILE A 83 29.13 -13.63 -6.43
CA ILE A 83 29.68 -12.65 -5.48
C ILE A 83 29.29 -13.06 -4.05
N GLY A 84 30.22 -12.98 -3.09
CA GLY A 84 29.92 -13.35 -1.70
C GLY A 84 29.03 -12.35 -0.96
N ARG A 85 29.30 -11.04 -1.08
CA ARG A 85 28.53 -9.92 -0.48
C ARG A 85 28.89 -8.62 -1.20
N VAL A 86 27.94 -7.70 -1.33
CA VAL A 86 28.18 -6.33 -1.81
C VAL A 86 27.91 -5.34 -0.69
N ASN A 87 28.87 -4.43 -0.44
CA ASN A 87 28.73 -3.28 0.45
C ASN A 87 29.04 -2.01 -0.33
N MET A 88 28.11 -1.06 -0.37
CA MET A 88 28.33 0.27 -0.93
C MET A 88 28.46 1.25 0.23
N LYS A 89 29.47 2.14 0.19
CA LYS A 89 29.78 3.08 1.28
C LYS A 89 28.77 4.24 1.36
N LEU A 90 28.98 5.14 2.32
CA LEU A 90 28.08 6.24 2.76
C LEU A 90 27.96 7.41 1.76
N ASP A 91 27.77 7.10 0.47
CA ASP A 91 27.53 8.07 -0.59
C ASP A 91 26.21 7.74 -1.30
N GLN A 92 25.76 8.59 -2.22
CA GLN A 92 24.62 8.27 -3.08
C GLN A 92 24.94 7.12 -4.04
N ASN A 93 24.46 5.91 -3.73
CA ASN A 93 24.79 4.70 -4.47
C ASN A 93 23.77 4.38 -5.57
N TYR A 94 24.27 3.80 -6.65
CA TYR A 94 23.44 3.23 -7.70
C TYR A 94 23.90 1.82 -8.02
N PHE A 95 23.03 0.83 -7.83
CA PHE A 95 23.28 -0.57 -8.11
C PHE A 95 22.26 -1.10 -9.12
N ASN A 96 22.73 -1.71 -10.19
CA ASN A 96 21.87 -2.35 -11.19
C ASN A 96 22.32 -3.79 -11.44
N MET A 97 21.38 -4.73 -11.30
CA MET A 97 21.60 -6.16 -11.47
C MET A 97 20.53 -6.76 -12.37
N SER A 98 20.96 -7.40 -13.45
CA SER A 98 20.09 -8.07 -14.44
C SER A 98 20.43 -9.55 -14.61
N GLY A 99 21.36 -10.08 -13.80
CA GLY A 99 21.85 -11.44 -13.84
C GLY A 99 22.86 -11.71 -12.73
N GLY A 100 23.49 -12.87 -12.78
CA GLY A 100 24.50 -13.28 -11.80
C GLY A 100 23.96 -13.57 -10.40
N THR A 101 24.87 -13.84 -9.47
CA THR A 101 24.52 -14.22 -8.09
C THR A 101 25.30 -13.39 -7.07
N ILE A 102 24.62 -12.91 -6.03
CA ILE A 102 25.17 -12.47 -4.77
C ILE A 102 24.73 -13.50 -3.73
N ASP A 103 25.65 -14.27 -3.13
CA ASP A 103 25.32 -15.37 -2.22
C ASP A 103 24.68 -14.88 -0.90
N ARG A 104 25.00 -13.66 -0.48
CA ARG A 104 24.51 -13.05 0.77
C ARG A 104 23.84 -11.70 0.49
N ASN A 105 24.20 -10.67 1.25
CA ASN A 105 23.50 -9.40 1.25
C ASN A 105 24.06 -8.43 0.21
N LEU A 106 23.18 -7.55 -0.27
CA LEU A 106 23.48 -6.28 -0.88
C LEU A 106 23.16 -5.18 0.14
N VAL A 107 24.17 -4.42 0.56
CA VAL A 107 24.01 -3.39 1.59
C VAL A 107 24.53 -2.05 1.09
N THR A 108 23.75 -0.98 1.26
CA THR A 108 24.19 0.40 1.04
C THR A 108 24.15 1.20 2.34
N GLY A 109 24.53 2.48 2.26
CA GLY A 109 25.00 3.28 3.38
C GLY A 109 24.02 4.37 3.81
N PHE A 110 24.53 5.54 4.16
CA PHE A 110 23.70 6.73 4.28
C PHE A 110 23.58 7.41 2.91
N ASP A 111 22.71 8.42 2.84
CA ASP A 111 22.35 9.20 1.64
C ASP A 111 21.38 8.46 0.72
N LYS A 112 21.04 9.06 -0.42
CA LYS A 112 20.07 8.51 -1.36
C LYS A 112 20.69 7.41 -2.22
N ASP A 113 20.17 6.20 -2.03
CA ASP A 113 20.57 5.01 -2.72
C ASP A 113 19.50 4.54 -3.73
N THR A 114 19.94 3.87 -4.79
CA THR A 114 19.06 3.34 -5.84
C THR A 114 19.50 1.94 -6.23
N ILE A 115 18.63 0.96 -6.01
CA ILE A 115 18.84 -0.45 -6.37
C ILE A 115 17.83 -0.84 -7.45
N ILE A 116 18.33 -1.44 -8.53
CA ILE A 116 17.49 -2.00 -9.60
C ILE A 116 17.85 -3.47 -9.77
N LEU A 117 16.89 -4.35 -9.52
CA LEU A 117 16.98 -5.79 -9.74
C LEU A 117 16.03 -6.19 -10.87
N SER A 118 16.58 -6.59 -12.01
CA SER A 118 15.85 -7.06 -13.20
C SER A 118 16.11 -8.53 -13.53
N GLY A 119 17.05 -9.17 -12.83
CA GLY A 119 17.43 -10.57 -13.01
C GLY A 119 18.56 -10.97 -12.06
N GLY A 120 18.88 -12.26 -12.00
CA GLY A 120 19.88 -12.80 -11.08
C GLY A 120 19.36 -13.12 -9.68
N THR A 121 20.25 -13.44 -8.74
CA THR A 121 19.90 -13.88 -7.39
C THR A 121 20.69 -13.13 -6.34
N ILE A 122 20.01 -12.56 -5.35
CA ILE A 122 20.59 -12.11 -4.08
C ILE A 122 20.12 -13.10 -3.01
N GLY A 123 21.03 -13.89 -2.45
CA GLY A 123 20.71 -14.97 -1.52
C GLY A 123 20.33 -14.51 -0.12
N GLY A 124 20.75 -13.30 0.26
CA GLY A 124 20.40 -12.66 1.53
C GLY A 124 19.56 -11.40 1.33
N ASN A 125 19.77 -10.42 2.20
CA ASN A 125 18.95 -9.21 2.26
C ASN A 125 19.44 -8.13 1.27
N ILE A 126 18.52 -7.30 0.79
CA ILE A 126 18.82 -5.95 0.32
C ILE A 126 18.58 -5.01 1.51
N SER A 127 19.56 -4.17 1.86
CA SER A 127 19.41 -3.20 2.95
C SER A 127 20.00 -1.86 2.54
N VAL A 128 19.16 -0.83 2.48
CA VAL A 128 19.58 0.52 2.02
C VAL A 128 19.79 1.54 3.14
N SER A 129 19.44 1.16 4.37
CA SER A 129 19.83 1.84 5.62
C SER A 129 19.23 3.22 5.84
N GLY A 130 19.86 4.32 5.41
CA GLY A 130 19.44 5.66 5.86
C GLY A 130 19.53 6.72 4.79
N GLY A 131 18.40 7.28 4.39
CA GLY A 131 18.30 8.21 3.28
C GLY A 131 16.95 8.05 2.61
N ASN A 132 16.70 8.84 1.57
CA ASN A 132 15.47 8.65 0.78
C ASN A 132 15.81 7.76 -0.40
N ASP A 133 15.62 6.47 -0.22
CA ASP A 133 16.15 5.43 -1.08
C ASP A 133 15.10 4.92 -2.07
N SER A 134 15.57 4.19 -3.07
CA SER A 134 14.70 3.51 -4.01
C SER A 134 15.18 2.10 -4.32
N VAL A 135 14.27 1.13 -4.21
CA VAL A 135 14.50 -0.24 -4.63
C VAL A 135 13.44 -0.63 -5.66
N THR A 136 13.89 -1.01 -6.86
CA THR A 136 13.04 -1.46 -7.95
C THR A 136 13.33 -2.92 -8.29
N VAL A 137 12.30 -3.78 -8.23
CA VAL A 137 12.36 -5.19 -8.63
C VAL A 137 11.47 -5.42 -9.84
N THR A 138 12.06 -5.94 -10.92
CA THR A 138 11.37 -6.30 -12.17
C THR A 138 11.65 -7.74 -12.61
N GLY A 139 12.55 -8.42 -11.91
CA GLY A 139 12.97 -9.80 -12.16
C GLY A 139 13.95 -10.27 -11.10
N GLY A 140 14.47 -11.48 -11.24
CA GLY A 140 15.44 -12.06 -10.30
C GLY A 140 14.83 -12.57 -8.99
N THR A 141 15.68 -12.88 -8.01
CA THR A 141 15.25 -13.42 -6.71
C THR A 141 15.97 -12.73 -5.56
N VAL A 142 15.26 -12.36 -4.51
CA VAL A 142 15.83 -11.94 -3.21
C VAL A 142 15.47 -13.01 -2.19
N GLY A 143 16.48 -13.69 -1.64
CA GLY A 143 16.33 -14.80 -0.71
C GLY A 143 15.98 -14.38 0.72
N GLY A 144 16.31 -13.14 1.09
CA GLY A 144 15.96 -12.55 2.38
C GLY A 144 15.07 -11.32 2.24
N ASP A 145 15.23 -10.40 3.18
CA ASP A 145 14.40 -9.20 3.29
C ASP A 145 14.87 -8.07 2.37
N ILE A 146 13.96 -7.16 2.03
CA ILE A 146 14.27 -5.81 1.56
C ILE A 146 13.98 -4.86 2.72
N LEU A 147 15.03 -4.22 3.23
CA LEU A 147 15.00 -3.33 4.39
C LEU A 147 15.35 -1.90 3.94
N MET A 148 14.34 -1.03 3.89
CA MET A 148 14.52 0.37 3.46
C MET A 148 14.99 1.26 4.61
N SER A 149 14.40 1.06 5.79
CA SER A 149 14.86 1.56 7.09
C SER A 149 14.47 3.02 7.39
N VAL A 150 15.33 4.02 7.23
CA VAL A 150 15.01 5.40 7.70
C VAL A 150 15.08 6.36 6.53
N GLY A 151 14.03 7.16 6.37
CA GLY A 151 13.89 8.17 5.34
C GLY A 151 12.66 7.91 4.48
N ALA A 152 12.30 8.87 3.63
CA ALA A 152 11.10 8.75 2.81
C ALA A 152 11.41 7.93 1.55
N ASP A 153 11.06 6.66 1.60
CA ASP A 153 11.52 5.61 0.70
C ASP A 153 10.53 5.26 -0.41
N ASN A 154 11.07 4.73 -1.50
CA ASN A 154 10.28 4.33 -2.66
C ASN A 154 10.58 2.88 -3.10
N PHE A 155 9.60 2.00 -2.92
CA PHE A 155 9.68 0.62 -3.38
C PHE A 155 8.81 0.37 -4.61
N VAL A 156 9.38 -0.21 -5.66
CA VAL A 156 8.65 -0.61 -6.87
C VAL A 156 8.87 -2.09 -7.16
N TRP A 157 7.79 -2.85 -7.32
CA TRP A 157 7.86 -4.23 -7.76
C TRP A 157 6.92 -4.45 -8.94
N ASN A 158 7.48 -4.70 -10.14
CA ASN A 158 6.72 -4.70 -11.38
C ASN A 158 7.00 -5.91 -12.28
N GLY A 159 5.96 -6.72 -12.52
CA GLY A 159 5.89 -7.75 -13.57
C GLY A 159 6.65 -9.04 -13.30
N GLY A 160 7.73 -9.01 -12.51
CA GLY A 160 8.58 -10.18 -12.31
C GLY A 160 9.36 -10.14 -11.00
N GLY A 161 10.10 -11.22 -10.77
CA GLY A 161 10.91 -11.42 -9.58
C GLY A 161 10.16 -12.10 -8.43
N ILE A 162 10.93 -12.59 -7.46
CA ILE A 162 10.42 -13.25 -6.23
C ILE A 162 11.23 -12.71 -5.05
N ILE A 163 10.53 -12.29 -3.99
CA ILE A 163 11.13 -11.91 -2.71
C ILE A 163 10.63 -12.92 -1.67
N TYR A 164 11.56 -13.62 -1.04
CA TYR A 164 11.24 -14.67 -0.06
C TYR A 164 11.11 -14.13 1.37
N GLY A 165 11.81 -13.05 1.72
CA GLY A 165 11.66 -12.40 3.03
C GLY A 165 10.56 -11.34 3.05
N ALA A 166 10.65 -10.44 4.02
CA ALA A 166 9.79 -9.27 4.11
C ALA A 166 10.28 -8.12 3.22
N VAL A 167 9.34 -7.28 2.78
CA VAL A 167 9.62 -5.91 2.35
C VAL A 167 9.20 -5.00 3.51
N ASP A 168 10.16 -4.34 4.14
CA ASP A 168 9.95 -3.46 5.28
C ASP A 168 10.44 -2.06 4.91
N LEU A 169 9.51 -1.10 4.80
CA LEU A 169 9.87 0.28 4.47
C LEU A 169 10.43 1.02 5.69
N GLY A 170 10.08 0.58 6.90
CA GLY A 170 10.73 1.02 8.13
C GLY A 170 10.00 2.17 8.79
N GLY A 171 10.64 3.31 8.95
CA GLY A 171 10.02 4.50 9.53
C GLY A 171 9.99 5.65 8.54
N ASP A 172 9.20 6.69 8.84
CA ASP A 172 8.94 7.86 8.00
C ASP A 172 7.77 7.63 7.03
N ASN A 173 7.69 8.38 5.93
CA ASN A 173 6.52 8.35 5.05
C ASN A 173 6.91 7.76 3.71
N ASP A 174 6.46 6.54 3.46
CA ASP A 174 6.95 5.73 2.36
C ASP A 174 5.90 5.45 1.31
N ILE A 175 6.38 5.11 0.11
CA ILE A 175 5.52 4.76 -1.02
C ILE A 175 5.97 3.43 -1.62
N ALA A 176 5.06 2.47 -1.68
CA ALA A 176 5.22 1.26 -2.45
C ALA A 176 4.27 1.22 -3.65
N LYS A 177 4.77 0.75 -4.79
CA LYS A 177 3.96 0.38 -5.94
C LYS A 177 4.27 -1.05 -6.39
N LEU A 178 3.27 -1.90 -6.31
CA LEU A 178 3.29 -3.25 -6.86
C LEU A 178 2.47 -3.28 -8.16
N SER A 179 2.98 -3.89 -9.21
CA SER A 179 2.31 -3.89 -10.51
C SER A 179 2.48 -5.18 -11.31
N ASN A 180 1.41 -5.65 -11.97
CA ASN A 180 1.45 -6.82 -12.85
C ASN A 180 2.00 -8.08 -12.14
N LEU A 181 1.66 -8.26 -10.87
CA LEU A 181 2.15 -9.38 -10.05
C LEU A 181 1.02 -10.36 -9.79
N THR A 182 1.38 -11.63 -9.66
CA THR A 182 0.46 -12.69 -9.23
C THR A 182 1.02 -13.39 -8.00
N ASN A 183 0.28 -14.35 -7.47
CA ASN A 183 0.75 -15.23 -6.41
C ASN A 183 2.04 -15.99 -6.78
N ALA A 184 2.37 -16.15 -8.08
CA ALA A 184 3.65 -16.72 -8.50
C ALA A 184 4.87 -15.85 -8.09
N ASN A 185 4.66 -14.55 -7.91
CA ASN A 185 5.69 -13.61 -7.46
C ASN A 185 5.61 -13.39 -5.95
N LEU A 186 4.40 -13.19 -5.45
CA LEU A 186 4.12 -12.71 -4.09
C LEU A 186 3.96 -13.84 -3.07
N GLY A 187 3.65 -15.06 -3.50
CA GLY A 187 3.23 -16.13 -2.60
C GLY A 187 4.28 -16.55 -1.57
N ALA A 188 5.56 -16.29 -1.86
CA ALA A 188 6.69 -16.59 -0.98
C ALA A 188 7.07 -15.43 -0.04
N THR A 189 6.52 -14.22 -0.21
CA THR A 189 6.92 -13.02 0.54
C THR A 189 6.29 -12.99 1.92
N ASP A 190 7.08 -12.97 3.00
CA ASP A 190 6.54 -13.05 4.36
C ASP A 190 5.64 -11.87 4.74
N ALA A 191 6.07 -10.65 4.44
CA ALA A 191 5.33 -9.42 4.74
C ALA A 191 5.69 -8.30 3.76
N ILE A 192 4.79 -7.33 3.61
CA ILE A 192 4.96 -6.07 2.88
C ILE A 192 4.42 -4.99 3.82
N SER A 193 5.33 -4.33 4.54
CA SER A 193 5.04 -3.40 5.62
C SER A 193 5.42 -1.98 5.25
N GLY A 194 4.51 -1.02 5.47
CA GLY A 194 4.85 0.42 5.47
C GLY A 194 5.72 0.76 6.67
N GLY A 195 5.28 0.34 7.85
CA GLY A 195 6.08 0.42 9.07
C GLY A 195 5.56 1.50 10.01
N LEU A 196 6.38 2.47 10.40
CA LEU A 196 5.95 3.63 11.19
C LEU A 196 5.89 4.89 10.34
N GLY A 197 4.74 5.55 10.32
CA GLY A 197 4.60 6.87 9.71
C GLY A 197 3.38 6.91 8.82
N THR A 198 3.42 7.61 7.70
CA THR A 198 2.24 7.71 6.81
C THR A 198 2.58 7.19 5.43
N ASP A 199 2.17 5.94 5.21
CA ASP A 199 2.60 5.13 4.10
C ASP A 199 1.48 4.89 3.09
N ALA A 200 1.88 4.74 1.82
CA ALA A 200 0.96 4.49 0.72
C ALA A 200 1.39 3.29 -0.14
N LEU A 201 0.52 2.29 -0.23
CA LEU A 201 0.64 1.14 -1.10
C LEU A 201 -0.33 1.25 -2.28
N THR A 202 0.22 1.27 -3.50
CA THR A 202 -0.56 1.10 -4.72
C THR A 202 -0.36 -0.30 -5.29
N LEU A 203 -1.47 -1.01 -5.48
CA LEU A 203 -1.55 -2.30 -6.16
C LEU A 203 -2.20 -2.05 -7.52
N ASP A 204 -1.49 -2.38 -8.59
CA ASP A 204 -1.86 -2.05 -9.97
C ASP A 204 -1.81 -3.31 -10.84
N ASN A 205 -2.96 -3.91 -11.15
CA ASN A 205 -3.03 -5.25 -11.76
C ASN A 205 -2.29 -6.31 -10.94
N VAL A 206 -2.61 -6.40 -9.64
CA VAL A 206 -2.01 -7.37 -8.72
C VAL A 206 -3.03 -8.42 -8.31
N LYS A 207 -2.67 -9.70 -8.37
CA LYS A 207 -3.48 -10.83 -7.87
C LYS A 207 -2.84 -11.33 -6.57
N LEU A 208 -3.35 -10.86 -5.44
CA LEU A 208 -2.82 -11.16 -4.11
C LEU A 208 -3.71 -12.18 -3.39
N ASP A 209 -3.15 -13.37 -3.21
CA ASP A 209 -3.73 -14.41 -2.36
C ASP A 209 -3.24 -14.20 -0.91
N GLY A 210 -4.09 -13.55 -0.12
CA GLY A 210 -3.86 -13.31 1.29
C GLY A 210 -3.31 -11.93 1.60
N VAL A 211 -4.17 -11.10 2.20
CA VAL A 211 -3.83 -9.75 2.68
C VAL A 211 -3.09 -9.75 4.00
N SER A 212 -2.97 -10.89 4.69
CA SER A 212 -2.24 -11.02 5.96
C SER A 212 -0.78 -10.51 5.90
N ARG A 213 -0.21 -10.50 4.70
CA ARG A 213 1.13 -9.96 4.44
C ARG A 213 1.17 -8.44 4.31
N LEU A 214 0.05 -7.76 4.06
CA LEU A 214 -0.01 -6.30 4.00
C LEU A 214 -0.15 -5.75 5.42
N GLN A 215 0.87 -5.03 5.89
CA GLN A 215 0.95 -4.60 7.29
C GLN A 215 1.27 -3.11 7.37
N ASN A 216 0.71 -2.42 8.38
CA ASN A 216 1.06 -1.04 8.72
C ASN A 216 0.94 -0.07 7.52
N TRP A 217 -0.24 -0.01 6.90
CA TRP A 217 -0.50 0.88 5.77
C TRP A 217 -1.64 1.86 6.07
N GLU A 218 -1.38 3.15 5.98
CA GLU A 218 -2.38 4.22 6.11
C GLU A 218 -3.23 4.36 4.85
N SER A 219 -2.67 4.00 3.69
CA SER A 219 -3.40 3.99 2.43
C SER A 219 -3.07 2.77 1.58
N ILE A 220 -4.10 2.02 1.22
CA ILE A 220 -4.01 0.95 0.22
C ILE A 220 -4.94 1.29 -0.94
N GLY A 221 -4.40 1.31 -2.16
CA GLY A 221 -5.16 1.47 -3.39
C GLY A 221 -5.09 0.23 -4.27
N ALA A 222 -6.22 -0.44 -4.49
CA ALA A 222 -6.38 -1.51 -5.47
C ALA A 222 -6.86 -0.91 -6.80
N THR A 223 -6.02 -1.02 -7.82
CA THR A 223 -6.21 -0.39 -9.14
C THR A 223 -6.00 -1.37 -10.29
N ASN A 224 -6.62 -1.10 -11.43
CA ASN A 224 -6.45 -1.79 -12.70
C ASN A 224 -6.55 -3.33 -12.59
N ASP A 225 -7.75 -3.86 -12.35
CA ASP A 225 -7.98 -5.31 -12.22
C ASP A 225 -7.13 -5.94 -11.10
N THR A 226 -6.92 -5.22 -10.01
CA THR A 226 -6.35 -5.82 -8.80
C THR A 226 -7.36 -6.74 -8.15
N GLN A 227 -6.89 -7.89 -7.66
CA GLN A 227 -7.68 -8.87 -6.92
C GLN A 227 -7.03 -9.09 -5.56
N LEU A 228 -7.79 -8.81 -4.48
CA LEU A 228 -7.35 -8.96 -3.10
C LEU A 228 -8.18 -10.03 -2.41
N THR A 229 -7.54 -11.10 -1.95
CA THR A 229 -8.23 -12.17 -1.19
C THR A 229 -7.98 -12.01 0.31
N LEU A 230 -9.05 -11.84 1.08
CA LEU A 230 -9.00 -11.73 2.53
C LEU A 230 -8.82 -13.12 3.17
N ASP A 231 -7.65 -13.35 3.77
CA ASP A 231 -7.28 -14.53 4.57
C ASP A 231 -7.08 -14.20 6.05
N SER A 232 -7.21 -12.92 6.40
CA SER A 232 -7.15 -12.37 7.74
C SER A 232 -8.01 -11.11 7.82
N ASN A 233 -8.09 -10.51 9.01
CA ASN A 233 -8.50 -9.12 9.10
C ASN A 233 -7.46 -8.23 8.38
N LEU A 234 -7.94 -7.21 7.67
CA LEU A 234 -7.10 -6.15 7.14
C LEU A 234 -7.05 -5.02 8.17
N VAL A 235 -5.86 -4.80 8.75
CA VAL A 235 -5.63 -3.75 9.74
C VAL A 235 -4.93 -2.58 9.04
N LEU A 236 -5.55 -1.41 9.10
CA LEU A 236 -5.08 -0.19 8.45
C LEU A 236 -4.49 0.79 9.46
N GLY A 237 -3.37 1.39 9.10
CA GLY A 237 -2.52 2.21 9.95
C GLY A 237 -1.61 1.39 10.87
N ASP A 238 -0.89 2.11 11.74
CA ASP A 238 0.09 1.57 12.66
C ASP A 238 -0.08 2.12 14.09
N SER A 239 0.93 1.94 14.95
CA SER A 239 0.91 2.46 16.33
C SER A 239 1.05 3.98 16.48
N GLY A 240 1.56 4.67 15.46
CA GLY A 240 1.70 6.12 15.38
C GLY A 240 0.49 6.83 14.75
N THR A 241 -0.09 6.27 13.68
CA THR A 241 -1.24 6.85 12.95
C THR A 241 -2.58 6.33 13.42
N GLY A 242 -2.63 5.06 13.81
CA GLY A 242 -3.79 4.40 14.39
C GLY A 242 -4.90 4.00 13.43
N THR A 243 -4.92 4.47 12.19
CA THR A 243 -5.96 4.14 11.21
C THR A 243 -5.48 4.35 9.77
N GLY A 244 -6.29 3.92 8.81
CA GLY A 244 -6.03 4.15 7.40
C GLY A 244 -7.24 3.92 6.51
N SER A 245 -6.95 3.80 5.22
CA SER A 245 -7.93 3.73 4.15
C SER A 245 -7.63 2.64 3.13
N LEU A 246 -8.70 2.02 2.63
CA LEU A 246 -8.68 1.14 1.47
C LEU A 246 -9.54 1.77 0.36
N SER A 247 -8.98 1.86 -0.84
CA SER A 247 -9.73 2.19 -2.06
C SER A 247 -9.68 1.04 -3.05
N VAL A 248 -10.84 0.67 -3.60
CA VAL A 248 -11.00 -0.34 -4.63
C VAL A 248 -11.58 0.33 -5.87
N ASP A 249 -10.80 0.39 -6.95
CA ASP A 249 -11.22 1.01 -8.20
C ASP A 249 -12.28 0.17 -8.94
N ALA A 250 -12.87 0.75 -9.99
CA ALA A 250 -13.98 0.13 -10.72
C ALA A 250 -13.64 -1.20 -11.42
N ALA A 251 -12.36 -1.48 -11.68
CA ALA A 251 -11.92 -2.70 -12.32
C ALA A 251 -11.51 -3.79 -11.31
N SER A 252 -11.28 -3.41 -10.04
CA SER A 252 -10.70 -4.28 -9.03
C SER A 252 -11.75 -5.03 -8.21
N THR A 253 -11.33 -6.15 -7.62
CA THR A 253 -12.18 -7.02 -6.79
C THR A 253 -11.52 -7.28 -5.43
N LEU A 254 -12.32 -7.13 -4.37
CA LEU A 254 -12.01 -7.58 -3.02
C LEU A 254 -12.81 -8.85 -2.74
N TYR A 255 -12.12 -9.98 -2.58
CA TYR A 255 -12.69 -11.27 -2.24
C TYR A 255 -12.74 -11.43 -0.71
N GLY A 256 -13.94 -11.51 -0.15
CA GLY A 256 -14.19 -11.60 1.29
C GLY A 256 -14.80 -12.91 1.78
N GLY A 257 -15.17 -13.82 0.87
CA GLY A 257 -15.78 -15.10 1.21
C GLY A 257 -14.83 -16.07 1.93
N GLY A 258 -15.38 -16.90 2.81
CA GLY A 258 -14.69 -18.00 3.50
C GLY A 258 -14.01 -17.65 4.83
N PHE A 259 -13.64 -16.39 5.09
CA PHE A 259 -12.91 -16.01 6.32
C PHE A 259 -13.74 -15.25 7.36
N ASN A 260 -14.83 -14.59 6.96
CA ASN A 260 -15.57 -13.65 7.82
C ASN A 260 -14.69 -12.49 8.33
N ALA A 261 -13.95 -11.86 7.41
CA ALA A 261 -12.93 -10.85 7.73
C ALA A 261 -13.51 -9.51 8.23
N SER A 262 -12.66 -8.75 8.92
CA SER A 262 -12.87 -7.34 9.26
C SER A 262 -11.82 -6.45 8.59
N ILE A 263 -12.25 -5.33 8.01
CA ILE A 263 -11.39 -4.20 7.66
C ILE A 263 -11.52 -3.16 8.76
N GLN A 264 -10.41 -2.87 9.43
CA GLN A 264 -10.41 -2.11 10.67
C GLN A 264 -9.17 -1.24 10.84
N ALA A 265 -9.29 -0.22 11.68
CA ALA A 265 -8.17 0.60 12.11
C ALA A 265 -7.24 -0.19 13.04
N PHE A 266 -5.96 0.16 13.07
CA PHE A 266 -4.97 -0.39 14.00
C PHE A 266 -5.35 -0.10 15.45
N THR A 267 -5.70 1.15 15.75
CA THR A 267 -6.12 1.56 17.08
C THR A 267 -7.59 1.26 17.30
N ALA A 268 -7.87 0.38 18.27
CA ALA A 268 -9.23 0.03 18.64
C ALA A 268 -10.07 1.27 18.97
N GLY A 269 -11.29 1.33 18.42
CA GLY A 269 -12.21 2.46 18.57
C GLY A 269 -12.02 3.58 17.55
N GLN A 270 -10.93 3.58 16.77
CA GLN A 270 -10.85 4.40 15.56
C GLN A 270 -11.59 3.74 14.40
N LEU A 271 -11.90 4.54 13.38
CA LEU A 271 -12.64 4.11 12.21
C LEU A 271 -11.69 4.01 11.02
N ALA A 272 -11.69 2.87 10.34
CA ALA A 272 -11.12 2.75 9.00
C ALA A 272 -12.00 3.50 7.98
N SER A 273 -11.46 3.76 6.78
CA SER A 273 -12.26 4.26 5.66
C SER A 273 -12.13 3.36 4.45
N VAL A 274 -13.25 2.87 3.92
CA VAL A 274 -13.29 2.03 2.73
C VAL A 274 -14.07 2.74 1.64
N THR A 275 -13.45 2.89 0.47
CA THR A 275 -14.09 3.40 -0.75
C THR A 275 -14.14 2.31 -1.79
N ASN A 276 -15.34 1.96 -2.27
CA ASN A 276 -15.53 0.88 -3.23
C ASN A 276 -16.22 1.39 -4.50
N ALA A 277 -15.45 1.50 -5.59
CA ALA A 277 -15.97 1.66 -6.95
C ALA A 277 -16.04 0.32 -7.71
N GLY A 278 -15.30 -0.70 -7.24
CA GLY A 278 -15.21 -2.03 -7.85
C GLY A 278 -16.18 -3.03 -7.25
N ARG A 279 -15.72 -4.26 -7.08
CA ARG A 279 -16.52 -5.37 -6.57
C ARG A 279 -16.01 -5.85 -5.21
N ILE A 280 -16.91 -5.94 -4.24
CA ILE A 280 -16.76 -6.79 -3.05
C ILE A 280 -17.48 -8.10 -3.37
N ASP A 281 -16.75 -9.20 -3.38
CA ASP A 281 -17.29 -10.52 -3.70
C ASP A 281 -17.22 -11.41 -2.46
N LEU A 282 -18.38 -11.79 -1.93
CA LEU A 282 -18.47 -12.74 -0.82
C LEU A 282 -18.73 -14.17 -1.32
N THR A 283 -18.87 -14.37 -2.62
CA THR A 283 -19.28 -15.64 -3.22
C THR A 283 -18.10 -16.58 -3.50
N ASN A 284 -16.88 -16.15 -3.20
CA ASN A 284 -15.65 -16.93 -3.40
C ASN A 284 -15.35 -17.92 -2.25
N GLY A 285 -16.19 -17.96 -1.22
CA GLY A 285 -16.10 -18.94 -0.12
C GLY A 285 -16.77 -20.27 -0.45
N SER A 286 -16.46 -21.30 0.36
CA SER A 286 -17.06 -22.64 0.25
C SER A 286 -18.11 -22.95 1.33
N THR A 287 -18.42 -21.96 2.16
CA THR A 287 -19.31 -22.00 3.34
C THR A 287 -20.79 -21.86 2.97
N GLY A 288 -21.11 -21.67 1.69
CA GLY A 288 -22.46 -21.36 1.23
C GLY A 288 -22.84 -19.92 1.60
N ALA A 289 -24.14 -19.62 1.61
CA ALA A 289 -24.69 -18.30 1.88
C ALA A 289 -24.60 -17.86 3.36
N THR A 290 -23.40 -17.85 3.94
CA THR A 290 -23.16 -17.47 5.35
C THR A 290 -21.92 -16.60 5.55
N ASP A 291 -21.27 -16.18 4.47
CA ASP A 291 -20.07 -15.36 4.53
C ASP A 291 -20.39 -13.92 4.92
N SER A 292 -19.43 -13.27 5.56
CA SER A 292 -19.56 -11.88 5.95
C SER A 292 -18.27 -11.10 5.76
N LEU A 293 -18.42 -9.82 5.48
CA LEU A 293 -17.32 -8.86 5.54
C LEU A 293 -17.71 -7.75 6.50
N THR A 294 -16.91 -7.52 7.52
CA THR A 294 -17.11 -6.40 8.46
C THR A 294 -16.27 -5.21 8.05
N ILE A 295 -16.89 -4.05 7.90
CA ILE A 295 -16.21 -2.76 7.79
C ILE A 295 -16.36 -2.04 9.13
N SER A 296 -15.27 -1.96 9.89
CA SER A 296 -15.20 -1.26 11.17
C SER A 296 -14.83 0.20 10.94
N GLY A 297 -15.75 0.97 10.36
CA GLY A 297 -15.47 2.33 9.93
C GLY A 297 -16.46 2.91 8.92
N ASN A 298 -16.00 3.91 8.17
CA ASN A 298 -16.78 4.52 7.10
C ASN A 298 -16.71 3.67 5.83
N TYR A 299 -17.85 3.49 5.17
CA TYR A 299 -17.96 2.85 3.87
C TYR A 299 -18.55 3.84 2.86
N THR A 300 -17.87 4.04 1.73
CA THR A 300 -18.35 4.89 0.64
C THR A 300 -18.41 4.08 -0.64
N GLY A 301 -19.62 3.81 -1.12
CA GLY A 301 -19.82 3.22 -2.44
C GLY A 301 -19.74 4.28 -3.54
N LEU A 302 -18.97 4.00 -4.60
CA LEU A 302 -18.85 4.85 -5.78
C LEU A 302 -19.38 4.15 -7.04
N GLY A 303 -20.58 3.56 -6.93
CA GLY A 303 -21.18 2.75 -7.98
C GLY A 303 -20.62 1.32 -8.04
N GLY A 304 -19.95 0.88 -6.97
CA GLY A 304 -19.43 -0.48 -6.86
C GLY A 304 -20.52 -1.54 -6.67
N LEU A 305 -20.11 -2.80 -6.68
CA LEU A 305 -20.95 -3.98 -6.51
C LEU A 305 -20.59 -4.71 -5.21
N LEU A 306 -21.60 -5.14 -4.46
CA LEU A 306 -21.52 -6.18 -3.45
C LEU A 306 -22.17 -7.44 -4.04
N LEU A 307 -21.39 -8.50 -4.24
CA LEU A 307 -21.93 -9.78 -4.68
C LEU A 307 -22.05 -10.74 -3.49
N ILE A 308 -23.25 -11.30 -3.32
CA ILE A 308 -23.61 -12.22 -2.24
C ILE A 308 -24.31 -13.47 -2.77
N GLN A 309 -24.14 -14.58 -2.06
CA GLN A 309 -24.99 -15.75 -2.18
C GLN A 309 -26.13 -15.65 -1.16
N THR A 310 -27.33 -16.07 -1.56
CA THR A 310 -28.50 -16.15 -0.68
C THR A 310 -29.28 -17.42 -1.00
N GLU A 311 -29.70 -18.17 0.01
CA GLU A 311 -30.70 -19.23 -0.15
C GLU A 311 -32.09 -18.59 -0.15
N LEU A 312 -32.56 -18.07 -1.30
CA LEU A 312 -33.79 -17.28 -1.35
C LEU A 312 -35.02 -18.06 -0.83
N GLY A 313 -35.52 -17.65 0.34
CA GLY A 313 -36.63 -18.26 1.07
C GLY A 313 -37.36 -17.26 1.96
N ASP A 314 -37.67 -17.64 3.19
CA ASP A 314 -38.37 -16.81 4.17
C ASP A 314 -37.39 -15.94 4.99
N ASP A 315 -37.88 -15.28 6.05
CA ASP A 315 -37.07 -14.39 6.90
C ASP A 315 -35.85 -15.07 7.56
N SER A 316 -35.82 -16.40 7.65
CA SER A 316 -34.74 -17.18 8.27
C SER A 316 -33.65 -17.64 7.29
N SER A 317 -33.79 -17.28 6.01
CA SER A 317 -32.89 -17.69 4.93
C SER A 317 -31.44 -17.30 5.20
N ALA A 318 -30.53 -18.21 4.88
CA ALA A 318 -29.10 -17.95 4.90
C ALA A 318 -28.73 -16.95 3.79
N SER A 319 -27.93 -15.94 4.13
CA SER A 319 -27.36 -15.00 3.17
C SER A 319 -25.96 -14.59 3.59
N ASP A 320 -25.08 -14.43 2.59
CA ASP A 320 -23.89 -13.62 2.81
C ASP A 320 -24.30 -12.18 3.11
N LYS A 321 -23.46 -11.45 3.85
CA LYS A 321 -23.79 -10.08 4.26
C LYS A 321 -22.59 -9.16 4.44
N LEU A 322 -22.79 -7.89 4.13
CA LEU A 322 -21.89 -6.82 4.56
C LEU A 322 -22.28 -6.37 5.97
N VAL A 323 -21.34 -6.36 6.91
CA VAL A 323 -21.52 -5.84 8.27
C VAL A 323 -20.81 -4.49 8.36
N LEU A 324 -21.54 -3.47 8.81
CA LEU A 324 -21.05 -2.13 9.08
C LEU A 324 -20.98 -1.96 10.59
N SER A 325 -19.80 -1.66 11.13
CA SER A 325 -19.58 -1.53 12.58
C SER A 325 -19.06 -0.13 12.92
N GLY A 326 -19.87 0.65 13.62
CA GLY A 326 -19.63 2.09 13.78
C GLY A 326 -19.67 2.85 12.44
N GLY A 327 -19.19 4.09 12.43
CA GLY A 327 -19.05 4.89 11.22
C GLY A 327 -20.35 5.10 10.42
N THR A 328 -20.18 5.45 9.14
CA THR A 328 -21.29 5.76 8.23
C THR A 328 -21.09 5.09 6.87
N ALA A 329 -22.17 4.53 6.33
CA ALA A 329 -22.22 3.97 4.97
C ALA A 329 -22.96 4.92 4.03
N SER A 330 -22.28 5.41 3.01
CA SER A 330 -22.76 6.45 2.10
C SER A 330 -22.46 6.12 0.63
N GLY A 331 -22.91 6.99 -0.29
CA GLY A 331 -22.68 6.83 -1.72
C GLY A 331 -23.69 5.87 -2.37
N SER A 332 -23.22 5.01 -3.27
CA SER A 332 -24.05 4.02 -3.97
C SER A 332 -23.31 2.70 -4.21
N THR A 333 -24.00 1.58 -3.98
CA THR A 333 -23.52 0.22 -4.19
C THR A 333 -24.66 -0.66 -4.69
N GLY A 334 -24.46 -1.34 -5.81
CA GLY A 334 -25.35 -2.40 -6.28
C GLY A 334 -25.17 -3.66 -5.44
N ILE A 335 -26.25 -4.38 -5.14
CA ILE A 335 -26.22 -5.70 -4.51
C ILE A 335 -26.63 -6.72 -5.58
N GLY A 336 -25.68 -7.56 -5.99
CA GLY A 336 -25.93 -8.72 -6.84
C GLY A 336 -26.19 -9.93 -5.96
N VAL A 337 -27.31 -10.62 -6.20
CA VAL A 337 -27.74 -11.78 -5.40
C VAL A 337 -27.67 -13.04 -6.26
N ILE A 338 -26.90 -14.02 -5.81
CA ILE A 338 -26.84 -15.36 -6.39
C ILE A 338 -27.69 -16.30 -5.54
N ASN A 339 -28.78 -16.80 -6.12
CA ASN A 339 -29.60 -17.79 -5.44
C ASN A 339 -28.88 -19.15 -5.38
N VAL A 340 -28.63 -19.67 -4.18
CA VAL A 340 -27.99 -20.97 -3.95
C VAL A 340 -28.96 -21.97 -3.34
N GLY A 341 -29.82 -22.54 -4.19
CA GLY A 341 -30.74 -23.61 -3.78
C GLY A 341 -32.05 -23.14 -3.16
N GLY A 342 -32.28 -21.83 -3.03
CA GLY A 342 -33.53 -21.27 -2.51
C GLY A 342 -34.72 -21.51 -3.44
N ALA A 343 -35.82 -22.03 -2.89
CA ALA A 343 -37.06 -22.29 -3.64
C ALA A 343 -38.02 -21.09 -3.68
N GLY A 344 -37.73 -20.04 -2.91
CA GLY A 344 -38.63 -18.92 -2.67
C GLY A 344 -39.65 -19.21 -1.58
N ALA A 345 -39.91 -18.23 -0.72
CA ALA A 345 -40.97 -18.26 0.27
C ALA A 345 -41.37 -16.83 0.67
N ALA A 346 -42.49 -16.71 1.40
CA ALA A 346 -42.96 -15.43 1.89
C ALA A 346 -42.09 -14.95 3.08
N THR A 347 -41.56 -13.74 2.98
CA THR A 347 -41.00 -12.99 4.12
C THR A 347 -42.13 -12.23 4.83
N THR A 348 -42.33 -12.49 6.11
CA THR A 348 -43.43 -11.94 6.93
C THR A 348 -42.95 -11.06 8.08
N ALA A 349 -41.64 -10.99 8.32
CA ALA A 349 -41.01 -10.17 9.33
C ALA A 349 -40.04 -9.16 8.69
N ASP A 350 -38.81 -9.05 9.19
CA ASP A 350 -37.84 -8.06 8.71
C ASP A 350 -37.40 -8.33 7.26
N GLY A 351 -37.38 -9.59 6.83
CA GLY A 351 -36.81 -10.06 5.56
C GLY A 351 -35.44 -10.74 5.73
N ILE A 352 -34.85 -11.15 4.62
CA ILE A 352 -33.53 -11.79 4.58
C ILE A 352 -32.44 -10.71 4.71
N MET A 353 -31.65 -10.73 5.77
CA MET A 353 -30.65 -9.68 6.03
C MET A 353 -29.44 -9.80 5.10
N VAL A 354 -29.11 -8.72 4.39
CA VAL A 354 -27.99 -8.65 3.43
C VAL A 354 -26.97 -7.56 3.77
N VAL A 355 -27.39 -6.55 4.54
CA VAL A 355 -26.48 -5.58 5.17
C VAL A 355 -26.89 -5.42 6.63
N GLN A 356 -25.92 -5.47 7.54
CA GLN A 356 -26.14 -5.33 8.98
C GLN A 356 -25.37 -4.13 9.50
N ALA A 357 -26.03 -3.22 10.20
CA ALA A 357 -25.42 -2.14 10.94
C ALA A 357 -25.34 -2.50 12.44
N VAL A 358 -24.15 -2.36 13.04
CA VAL A 358 -23.88 -2.63 14.46
C VAL A 358 -23.04 -1.52 15.07
N ASN A 359 -22.95 -1.49 16.40
CA ASN A 359 -22.09 -0.55 17.15
C ASN A 359 -22.31 0.93 16.78
N GLY A 360 -23.55 1.33 16.49
CA GLY A 360 -23.89 2.70 16.11
C GLY A 360 -23.58 3.07 14.66
N ALA A 361 -23.28 2.09 13.80
CA ALA A 361 -23.22 2.30 12.36
C ALA A 361 -24.53 2.85 11.81
N THR A 362 -24.42 3.73 10.82
CA THR A 362 -25.58 4.26 10.07
C THR A 362 -25.40 4.03 8.57
N SER A 363 -26.49 3.95 7.83
CA SER A 363 -26.48 3.84 6.37
C SER A 363 -27.41 4.86 5.72
N GLY A 364 -26.99 5.44 4.59
CA GLY A 364 -27.81 6.35 3.80
C GLY A 364 -28.89 5.63 3.01
N ALA A 365 -30.07 6.24 2.82
CA ALA A 365 -31.20 5.61 2.10
C ALA A 365 -30.94 5.27 0.63
N GLY A 366 -29.93 5.88 0.01
CA GLY A 366 -29.50 5.57 -1.36
C GLY A 366 -28.22 4.74 -1.45
N THR A 367 -27.68 4.29 -0.32
CA THR A 367 -26.38 3.61 -0.27
C THR A 367 -26.41 2.25 -0.97
N PHE A 368 -27.51 1.52 -0.87
CA PHE A 368 -27.64 0.20 -1.46
C PHE A 368 -28.88 0.09 -2.35
N ALA A 369 -28.74 -0.60 -3.48
CA ALA A 369 -29.83 -0.95 -4.40
C ALA A 369 -29.58 -2.35 -4.97
N LEU A 370 -30.61 -3.05 -5.45
CA LEU A 370 -30.39 -4.29 -6.21
C LEU A 370 -29.75 -3.97 -7.57
N ASP A 371 -28.75 -4.75 -7.96
CA ASP A 371 -28.09 -4.63 -9.26
C ASP A 371 -28.94 -5.24 -10.39
N ALA A 372 -29.77 -6.23 -10.06
CA ALA A 372 -30.71 -6.87 -10.97
C ALA A 372 -31.96 -7.36 -10.21
N PRO A 373 -33.10 -7.63 -10.90
CA PRO A 373 -34.25 -8.28 -10.28
C PRO A 373 -33.88 -9.61 -9.63
N VAL A 374 -34.42 -9.87 -8.44
CA VAL A 374 -34.15 -11.09 -7.66
C VAL A 374 -35.45 -11.86 -7.50
N ALA A 375 -35.46 -13.13 -7.90
CA ALA A 375 -36.65 -13.98 -7.81
C ALA A 375 -36.29 -15.44 -7.54
N ALA A 376 -37.17 -16.14 -6.82
CA ALA A 376 -37.11 -17.58 -6.62
C ALA A 376 -38.52 -18.16 -6.51
N GLY A 377 -38.79 -19.25 -7.23
CA GLY A 377 -40.12 -19.86 -7.28
C GLY A 377 -41.20 -18.86 -7.71
N ALA A 378 -42.24 -18.73 -6.88
CA ALA A 378 -43.35 -17.81 -7.10
C ALA A 378 -43.15 -16.44 -6.42
N PHE A 379 -41.93 -16.11 -6.02
CA PHE A 379 -41.64 -14.91 -5.25
C PHE A 379 -40.60 -14.03 -5.94
N GLU A 380 -40.88 -12.73 -5.97
CA GLU A 380 -39.92 -11.69 -6.33
C GLU A 380 -39.47 -10.96 -5.06
N TYR A 381 -38.18 -10.70 -4.93
CA TYR A 381 -37.55 -10.09 -3.77
C TYR A 381 -37.10 -8.66 -4.07
N TYR A 382 -37.43 -7.76 -3.15
CA TYR A 382 -37.09 -6.34 -3.22
C TYR A 382 -36.23 -5.97 -2.02
N LEU A 383 -35.31 -5.03 -2.22
CA LEU A 383 -34.41 -4.55 -1.17
C LEU A 383 -35.06 -3.38 -0.39
N PHE A 384 -35.06 -3.47 0.94
CA PHE A 384 -35.55 -2.45 1.84
C PHE A 384 -34.49 -2.07 2.88
N LYS A 385 -34.34 -0.76 3.12
CA LYS A 385 -33.67 -0.25 4.31
C LYS A 385 -34.63 -0.30 5.49
N GLY A 386 -34.15 -0.79 6.63
CA GLY A 386 -34.92 -0.92 7.86
C GLY A 386 -35.75 -2.19 7.90
N GLY A 387 -35.78 -2.86 9.05
CA GLY A 387 -36.70 -3.95 9.37
C GLY A 387 -38.10 -3.43 9.74
N VAL A 388 -39.01 -4.34 10.06
CA VAL A 388 -40.29 -4.02 10.74
C VAL A 388 -40.09 -3.91 12.26
N SER A 389 -39.02 -4.51 12.78
CA SER A 389 -38.64 -4.49 14.20
C SER A 389 -37.91 -3.19 14.57
N ALA A 390 -38.15 -2.65 15.76
CA ALA A 390 -37.42 -1.47 16.26
C ALA A 390 -35.92 -1.77 16.44
N GLY A 391 -35.05 -0.81 16.14
CA GLY A 391 -33.59 -0.96 16.23
C GLY A 391 -32.94 -1.61 15.00
N SER A 392 -33.71 -1.81 13.92
CA SER A 392 -33.24 -2.37 12.66
C SER A 392 -33.14 -1.33 11.53
N GLU A 393 -33.34 -0.05 11.84
CA GLU A 393 -33.54 1.04 10.87
C GLU A 393 -32.34 1.25 9.93
N GLU A 394 -31.16 0.79 10.35
CA GLU A 394 -29.89 0.92 9.62
C GLU A 394 -29.47 -0.35 8.87
N ASN A 395 -30.21 -1.46 9.03
CA ASN A 395 -30.00 -2.72 8.33
C ASN A 395 -30.70 -2.73 6.96
N TRP A 396 -30.34 -3.67 6.09
CA TRP A 396 -30.98 -3.89 4.80
C TRP A 396 -31.39 -5.33 4.58
N TYR A 397 -32.59 -5.49 4.04
CA TYR A 397 -33.26 -6.79 3.94
C TYR A 397 -33.86 -7.00 2.55
N LEU A 398 -33.83 -8.24 2.06
CA LEU A 398 -34.66 -8.69 0.95
C LEU A 398 -36.04 -9.10 1.47
N ARG A 399 -37.10 -8.56 0.87
CA ARG A 399 -38.49 -8.95 1.16
C ARG A 399 -39.20 -9.42 -0.08
N SER A 400 -39.90 -10.54 0.05
CA SER A 400 -40.62 -11.18 -1.03
C SER A 400 -41.99 -10.54 -1.27
N THR A 401 -42.47 -10.64 -2.50
CA THR A 401 -43.88 -10.50 -2.88
C THR A 401 -44.27 -11.67 -3.77
N LEU A 402 -45.53 -12.12 -3.67
CA LEU A 402 -46.03 -13.19 -4.54
C LEU A 402 -46.31 -12.62 -5.93
N ILE A 403 -45.68 -13.20 -6.95
CA ILE A 403 -46.01 -12.85 -8.34
C ILE A 403 -47.31 -13.55 -8.70
N THR A 404 -48.36 -12.76 -8.97
CA THR A 404 -49.59 -13.28 -9.56
C THR A 404 -49.46 -13.18 -11.08
N PRO A 405 -49.34 -14.31 -11.82
CA PRO A 405 -49.25 -14.24 -13.27
C PRO A 405 -50.51 -13.57 -13.82
N THR A 406 -50.32 -12.58 -14.69
CA THR A 406 -51.43 -12.01 -15.45
C THR A 406 -51.98 -13.11 -16.35
N SER A 407 -53.29 -13.35 -16.27
CA SER A 407 -53.95 -14.32 -17.15
C SER A 407 -53.66 -13.95 -18.60
N PRO A 408 -53.24 -14.90 -19.48
CA PRO A 408 -53.07 -14.62 -20.89
C PRO A 408 -54.36 -14.00 -21.44
N ALA A 409 -54.25 -12.94 -22.24
CA ALA A 409 -55.40 -12.40 -22.95
C ALA A 409 -56.03 -13.54 -23.78
N ALA A 410 -57.31 -13.79 -23.52
CA ALA A 410 -58.07 -14.91 -24.10
C ALA A 410 -58.29 -14.77 -25.60
#